data_AF-A0A7C5Z373-F1
#
_entry.id   AF-A0A7C5Z373-F1
#
_cell.length_a   1.000
_cell.length_b   1.000
_cell.length_c   1.000
_cell.angle_alpha   90.00
_cell.angle_beta   90.00
_cell.angle_gamma   90.00
#
_symmetry.space_group_name_H-M   'P 1'
#
loop_
_entity.id
_entity.type
_entity.pdbx_description
1 polymer ?
#
loop_
_entity_poly.entity_id
_entity_poly.type
_entity_poly.pdbx_seq_one_letter_code
_entity_poly.pdbx_strand_id
1 'polypeptide(L)'
;MKRRAYVYFVLIFLLGITVGAAGMYSYGWYSGHWHRKFSRHRVIEYLQKELNLSQTQTQQLQQIISQMDQKESELREQVAPQFQAIREEARNETRKILNAQQLEKFNAMVKQWDAKRKMAAHPPPH
;
A
#
# COMPACT_ATOMS: atom_id res chain seq x y z
N MET A 1 -38.66 -17.67 -13.34
CA MET A 1 -37.89 -18.20 -12.19
C MET A 1 -36.37 -18.04 -12.30
N LYS A 2 -35.76 -18.03 -13.50
CA LYS A 2 -34.29 -17.99 -13.70
C LYS A 2 -33.58 -16.67 -13.32
N ARG A 3 -34.25 -15.51 -13.39
CA ARG A 3 -33.65 -14.20 -13.04
C ARG A 3 -33.32 -14.05 -11.55
N ARG A 4 -34.15 -14.60 -10.66
CA ARG A 4 -33.91 -14.53 -9.21
C ARG A 4 -32.70 -15.37 -8.80
N ALA A 5 -32.56 -16.57 -9.36
CA ALA A 5 -31.41 -17.44 -9.13
C ALA A 5 -30.09 -16.79 -9.57
N TYR A 6 -30.08 -16.08 -10.70
CA TYR A 6 -28.89 -15.37 -11.17
C TYR A 6 -28.48 -14.21 -10.26
N VAL A 7 -29.45 -13.46 -9.72
CA VAL A 7 -29.19 -12.38 -8.76
C VAL A 7 -28.56 -12.92 -7.47
N TYR A 8 -29.06 -14.05 -6.95
CA TYR A 8 -28.45 -14.68 -5.78
C TYR A 8 -27.03 -15.19 -6.08
N PHE A 9 -26.81 -15.73 -7.27
CA PHE A 9 -25.48 -16.21 -7.68
C PHE A 9 -24.45 -15.08 -7.76
N VAL A 10 -24.82 -13.96 -8.38
CA VAL A 10 -23.97 -12.76 -8.45
C VAL A 10 -23.73 -12.17 -7.06
N LEU A 11 -24.76 -12.13 -6.20
CA LEU A 11 -24.61 -11.65 -4.82
C LEU A 11 -23.65 -12.51 -4.01
N ILE A 12 -23.74 -13.83 -4.07
CA ILE A 12 -22.85 -14.75 -3.35
C ILE A 12 -21.43 -14.66 -3.88
N PHE A 13 -21.25 -14.53 -5.20
CA PHE A 13 -19.94 -14.36 -5.82
C PHE A 13 -19.26 -13.05 -5.38
N LEU A 14 -20.01 -11.94 -5.36
CA LEU A 14 -19.52 -10.66 -4.84
C LEU A 14 -19.20 -10.75 -3.35
N LEU A 15 -20.01 -11.46 -2.56
CA LEU A 15 -19.74 -11.70 -1.14
C LEU A 15 -18.45 -12.50 -0.94
N GLY A 16 -18.23 -13.54 -1.75
CA GLY A 16 -16.99 -14.32 -1.77
C GLY A 16 -15.76 -13.47 -2.12
N ILE A 17 -15.84 -12.58 -3.11
CA ILE A 17 -14.76 -11.65 -3.45
C ILE A 17 -14.49 -10.69 -2.30
N THR A 18 -15.52 -10.13 -1.68
CA THR A 18 -15.33 -9.21 -0.54
C THR A 18 -14.70 -9.88 0.66
N VAL A 19 -15.10 -11.11 0.98
CA VAL A 19 -14.52 -11.89 2.09
C VAL A 19 -13.09 -12.34 1.74
N GLY A 20 -12.83 -12.77 0.51
CA GLY A 20 -11.49 -13.15 0.05
C GLY A 20 -10.51 -11.97 0.03
N ALA A 21 -10.96 -10.80 -0.44
CA ALA A 21 -10.17 -9.57 -0.41
C ALA A 21 -9.93 -9.10 1.04
N ALA A 22 -10.94 -9.18 1.91
CA ALA A 22 -10.79 -8.84 3.32
C ALA A 22 -9.83 -9.80 4.05
N GLY A 23 -9.89 -11.10 3.76
CA GLY A 23 -9.00 -12.12 4.31
C GLY A 23 -7.56 -11.97 3.82
N MET A 24 -7.35 -11.69 2.53
CA MET A 24 -6.03 -11.41 1.97
C MET A 24 -5.44 -10.12 2.55
N TYR A 25 -6.27 -9.08 2.70
CA TYR A 25 -5.88 -7.82 3.33
C TYR A 25 -5.56 -8.02 4.82
N SER A 26 -6.36 -8.80 5.56
CA SER A 26 -6.09 -9.07 6.97
C SER A 26 -4.86 -9.95 7.17
N TYR A 27 -4.62 -10.94 6.30
CA TYR A 27 -3.44 -11.80 6.38
C TYR A 27 -2.15 -11.04 6.03
N GLY A 28 -2.20 -10.14 5.05
CA GLY A 28 -1.12 -9.20 4.76
C GLY A 28 -0.87 -8.20 5.90
N TRP A 29 -1.93 -7.80 6.61
CA TRP A 29 -1.87 -6.85 7.74
C TRP A 29 -1.39 -7.50 9.05
N TYR A 30 -1.78 -8.75 9.35
CA TYR A 30 -1.44 -9.45 10.59
C TYR A 30 -0.11 -10.21 10.53
N SER A 31 0.29 -10.75 9.38
CA SER A 31 1.52 -11.58 9.30
C SER A 31 2.82 -10.77 9.38
N GLY A 32 2.78 -9.44 9.30
CA GLY A 32 3.97 -8.58 9.39
C GLY A 32 5.01 -8.81 8.28
N HIS A 33 4.82 -9.81 7.40
CA HIS A 33 5.73 -10.17 6.32
C HIS A 33 5.87 -9.07 5.27
N TRP A 34 4.87 -8.20 5.14
CA TRP A 34 4.91 -7.02 4.27
C TRP A 34 5.63 -5.83 4.89
N HIS A 35 6.03 -5.89 6.16
CA HIS A 35 6.60 -4.77 6.92
C HIS A 35 7.97 -5.11 7.52
N ARG A 36 8.74 -5.99 6.90
CA ARG A 36 10.18 -6.02 7.18
C ARG A 36 10.76 -4.73 6.59
N LYS A 37 10.80 -3.65 7.39
CA LYS A 37 11.41 -2.37 7.00
C LYS A 37 12.75 -2.68 6.34
N PHE A 38 12.90 -2.29 5.08
CA PHE A 38 14.16 -2.37 4.37
C PHE A 38 15.14 -1.51 5.15
N SER A 39 16.06 -2.15 5.89
CA SER A 39 17.10 -1.44 6.62
C SER A 39 18.30 -1.34 5.70
N ARG A 40 18.62 -0.12 5.26
CA ARG A 40 19.81 0.19 4.45
C ARG A 40 21.07 -0.41 5.08
N HIS A 41 21.19 -0.27 6.40
CA HIS A 41 22.30 -0.84 7.17
C HIS A 41 22.36 -2.36 7.04
N ARG A 42 21.21 -3.05 7.15
CA ARG A 42 21.17 -4.51 7.03
C ARG A 42 21.52 -4.99 5.63
N VAL A 43 21.16 -4.24 4.59
CA VAL A 43 21.51 -4.57 3.19
C VAL A 43 22.99 -4.35 2.94
N ILE A 44 23.55 -3.23 3.42
CA ILE A 44 24.98 -2.95 3.31
C ILE A 44 25.80 -3.98 4.10
N GLU A 45 25.42 -4.29 5.34
CA GLU A 45 26.08 -5.31 6.17
C GLU A 45 26.03 -6.70 5.52
N TYR A 46 24.87 -7.06 4.95
CA TYR A 46 24.71 -8.32 4.24
C TYR A 46 25.63 -8.39 3.01
N LEU A 47 25.64 -7.35 2.16
CA LEU A 47 26.49 -7.30 0.97
C LEU A 47 27.97 -7.20 1.31
N GLN A 48 28.33 -6.47 2.36
CA GLN A 48 29.70 -6.40 2.87
C GLN A 48 30.19 -7.78 3.29
N LYS A 49 29.38 -8.52 4.05
CA LYS A 49 29.73 -9.86 4.55
C LYS A 49 29.79 -10.89 3.43
N GLU A 50 28.79 -10.89 2.54
CA GLU A 50 28.67 -11.91 1.49
C GLU A 50 29.72 -11.72 0.38
N LEU A 51 30.04 -10.46 0.05
CA LEU A 51 30.99 -10.13 -1.01
C LEU A 51 32.40 -9.80 -0.49
N ASN A 52 32.63 -9.90 0.84
CA ASN A 52 33.87 -9.52 1.50
C ASN A 52 34.38 -8.13 1.08
N LEU A 53 33.49 -7.13 1.09
CA LEU A 53 33.82 -5.79 0.64
C LEU A 53 34.85 -5.13 1.57
N SER A 54 35.86 -4.50 0.98
CA SER A 54 36.77 -3.61 1.71
C SER A 54 36.04 -2.37 2.21
N GLN A 55 36.63 -1.68 3.19
CA GLN A 55 36.01 -0.49 3.78
C GLN A 55 35.71 0.62 2.75
N THR A 56 36.61 0.80 1.77
CA THR A 56 36.42 1.74 0.65
C THR A 56 35.24 1.34 -0.24
N GLN A 57 35.08 0.03 -0.54
CA GLN A 57 33.96 -0.47 -1.34
C GLN A 57 32.63 -0.36 -0.59
N THR A 58 32.62 -0.60 0.73
CA THR A 58 31.43 -0.43 1.58
C THR A 58 30.99 1.04 1.61
N GLN A 59 31.92 1.99 1.72
CA GLN A 59 31.60 3.43 1.65
C GLN A 59 31.00 3.82 0.29
N GLN A 60 31.56 3.31 -0.81
CA GLN A 60 31.01 3.52 -2.15
C GLN A 60 29.60 2.93 -2.28
N LEU A 61 29.38 1.72 -1.77
CA LEU A 61 28.06 1.08 -1.76
C LEU A 61 27.04 1.89 -0.95
N GLN A 62 27.43 2.42 0.21
CA GLN A 62 26.57 3.27 1.03
C GLN A 62 26.17 4.55 0.28
N GLN A 63 27.10 5.17 -0.46
CA GLN A 63 26.81 6.34 -1.27
C GLN A 63 25.85 6.01 -2.42
N ILE A 64 26.07 4.90 -3.13
CA ILE A 64 25.21 4.45 -4.23
C ILE A 64 23.77 4.22 -3.75
N ILE A 65 23.60 3.49 -2.65
CA ILE A 65 22.28 3.22 -2.07
C ILE A 65 21.62 4.52 -1.63
N SER A 66 22.35 5.42 -0.96
CA SER A 66 21.81 6.70 -0.52
C SER A 66 21.34 7.58 -1.68
N GLN A 67 22.08 7.62 -2.79
CA GLN A 67 21.70 8.36 -3.99
C GLN A 67 20.49 7.73 -4.70
N MET A 68 20.43 6.40 -4.76
CA MET A 68 19.28 5.67 -5.29
C MET A 68 18.02 5.99 -4.49
N ASP A 69 18.09 5.89 -3.17
CA ASP A 69 17.00 6.22 -2.26
C ASP A 69 16.49 7.66 -2.44
N GLN A 70 17.41 8.61 -2.61
CA GLN A 70 17.04 10.01 -2.85
C GLN A 70 16.25 10.15 -4.16
N LYS A 71 16.75 9.57 -5.26
CA LYS A 71 16.07 9.58 -6.56
C LYS A 71 14.69 8.92 -6.49
N GLU A 72 14.57 7.81 -5.77
CA GLU A 72 13.29 7.15 -5.55
C GLU A 72 12.32 8.01 -4.76
N SER A 73 12.80 8.72 -3.73
CA SER A 73 11.97 9.63 -2.94
C SER A 73 11.46 10.79 -3.79
N GLU A 74 12.34 11.43 -4.56
CA GLU A 74 12.00 12.51 -5.48
C GLU A 74 10.97 12.06 -6.52
N LEU A 75 11.19 10.89 -7.15
CA LEU A 75 10.24 10.33 -8.10
C LEU A 75 8.89 10.05 -7.44
N ARG A 76 8.89 9.49 -6.22
CA ARG A 76 7.68 9.19 -5.46
C ARG A 76 6.88 10.44 -5.17
N GLU A 77 7.53 11.54 -4.79
CA GLU A 77 6.87 12.84 -4.57
C GLU A 77 6.28 13.40 -5.86
N GLN A 78 6.97 13.29 -6.99
CA GLN A 78 6.48 13.75 -8.29
C GLN A 78 5.24 12.98 -8.77
N VAL A 79 5.19 11.66 -8.54
CA VAL A 79 4.07 10.81 -8.99
C VAL A 79 2.95 10.68 -7.96
N ALA A 80 3.22 10.97 -6.68
CA ALA A 80 2.24 10.95 -5.60
C ALA A 80 0.92 11.68 -5.92
N PRO A 81 0.92 12.92 -6.46
CA PRO A 81 -0.33 13.62 -6.79
C PRO A 81 -1.14 12.89 -7.88
N GLN A 82 -0.48 12.24 -8.84
CA GLN A 82 -1.16 11.49 -9.90
C GLN A 82 -1.93 10.29 -9.33
N PHE A 83 -1.31 9.56 -8.40
CA PHE A 83 -1.98 8.47 -7.68
C PHE A 83 -3.14 8.97 -6.81
N GLN A 84 -3.00 10.16 -6.20
CA GLN A 84 -4.07 10.76 -5.41
C GLN A 84 -5.27 11.11 -6.29
N ALA A 85 -5.04 11.74 -7.45
CA ALA A 85 -6.09 12.07 -8.41
C ALA A 85 -6.88 10.82 -8.86
N ILE A 86 -6.19 9.75 -9.26
CA ILE A 86 -6.83 8.48 -9.66
C ILE A 86 -7.69 7.90 -8.53
N ARG A 87 -7.21 7.97 -7.28
CA ARG A 87 -7.96 7.48 -6.12
C ARG A 87 -9.19 8.33 -5.83
N GLU A 88 -9.09 9.64 -5.98
CA GLU A 88 -10.22 10.56 -5.79
C GLU A 88 -11.28 10.38 -6.86
N GLU A 89 -10.89 10.23 -8.12
CA GLU A 89 -11.77 9.90 -9.23
C GLU A 89 -12.53 8.59 -8.95
N ALA A 90 -11.81 7.51 -8.64
CA ALA A 90 -12.43 6.23 -8.32
C ALA A 90 -13.40 6.32 -7.12
N ARG A 91 -13.05 7.12 -6.09
CA ARG A 91 -13.95 7.37 -4.94
C ARG A 91 -15.19 8.13 -5.37
N ASN A 92 -15.07 9.12 -6.25
CA ASN A 92 -16.21 9.89 -6.75
C ASN A 92 -17.16 9.03 -7.57
N GLU A 93 -16.64 8.20 -8.48
CA GLU A 93 -17.46 7.25 -9.23
C GLU A 93 -18.13 6.23 -8.31
N THR A 94 -17.41 5.75 -7.30
CA THR A 94 -17.99 4.86 -6.28
C THR A 94 -19.16 5.54 -5.57
N ARG A 95 -19.03 6.80 -5.15
CA ARG A 95 -20.12 7.52 -4.45
C ARG A 95 -21.41 7.63 -5.27
N LYS A 96 -21.32 7.72 -6.60
CA LYS A 96 -22.48 7.85 -7.49
C LYS A 96 -23.37 6.60 -7.49
N ILE A 97 -22.83 5.43 -7.19
CA ILE A 97 -23.57 4.15 -7.22
C ILE A 97 -24.10 3.71 -5.84
N LEU A 98 -23.79 4.47 -4.78
CA LEU A 98 -24.18 4.13 -3.41
C LEU A 98 -25.49 4.80 -3.01
N ASN A 99 -26.30 4.11 -2.20
CA ASN A 99 -27.42 4.74 -1.50
C ASN A 99 -26.93 5.56 -0.29
N ALA A 100 -27.83 6.34 0.33
CA ALA A 100 -27.47 7.26 1.42
C ALA A 100 -26.76 6.58 2.61
N GLN A 101 -27.25 5.42 3.05
CA GLN A 101 -26.65 4.68 4.17
C GLN A 101 -25.27 4.12 3.81
N GLN A 102 -25.11 3.62 2.58
CA GLN A 102 -23.83 3.11 2.08
C GLN A 102 -22.80 4.24 1.90
N LEU A 103 -23.26 5.41 1.43
CA LEU A 103 -22.42 6.59 1.22
C LEU A 103 -21.82 7.09 2.54
N GLU A 104 -22.61 7.15 3.61
CA GLU A 104 -22.14 7.53 4.95
C GLU A 104 -21.04 6.57 5.44
N LYS A 105 -21.29 5.26 5.36
CA LYS A 105 -20.31 4.23 5.73
C LYS A 105 -19.04 4.32 4.87
N PHE A 106 -19.18 4.54 3.57
CA PHE A 106 -18.05 4.68 2.65
C PHE A 106 -17.18 5.90 2.99
N ASN A 107 -17.80 7.05 3.26
CA ASN A 107 -17.07 8.26 3.64
C ASN A 107 -16.30 8.08 4.97
N ALA A 108 -16.87 7.38 5.94
CA ALA A 108 -16.18 7.03 7.17
C ALA A 108 -14.95 6.13 6.92
N MET A 109 -15.08 5.12 6.05
CA MET A 109 -13.96 4.27 5.65
C MET A 109 -12.86 5.05 4.94
N VAL A 110 -13.23 5.93 4.00
CA VAL A 110 -12.30 6.80 3.27
C VAL A 110 -11.48 7.66 4.23
N LYS A 111 -12.13 8.27 5.24
CA LYS A 111 -11.45 9.08 6.26
C LYS A 111 -10.44 8.26 7.07
N GLN A 112 -10.79 7.03 7.46
CA GLN A 112 -9.87 6.15 8.18
C GLN A 112 -8.66 5.75 7.33
N TRP A 113 -8.88 5.42 6.05
CA TRP A 113 -7.79 5.09 5.13
C TRP A 113 -6.86 6.28 4.90
N ASP A 114 -7.40 7.49 4.78
CA ASP A 114 -6.60 8.70 4.59
C ASP A 114 -5.75 9.02 5.82
N ALA A 115 -6.30 8.84 7.03
CA ALA A 115 -5.54 8.98 8.27
C ALA A 115 -4.39 7.96 8.35
N LYS A 116 -4.66 6.67 8.07
CA LYS A 116 -3.63 5.62 8.05
C LYS A 116 -2.53 5.90 7.02
N ARG A 117 -2.88 6.44 5.84
CA ARG A 117 -1.90 6.78 4.81
C ARG A 117 -1.03 7.96 5.19
N LYS A 118 -1.57 8.99 5.83
CA LYS A 118 -0.77 10.11 6.35
C LYS A 118 0.26 9.64 7.40
N MET A 119 -0.14 8.71 8.27
CA MET A 119 0.75 8.08 9.25
C MET A 119 1.83 7.20 8.60
N ALA A 120 1.50 6.49 7.51
CA ALA A 120 2.49 5.69 6.78
C ALA A 120 3.45 6.54 5.93
N ALA A 121 3.02 7.70 5.45
CA ALA A 121 3.83 8.63 4.67
C ALA A 121 4.82 9.44 5.53
N HIS A 122 4.52 9.65 6.81
CA HIS A 122 5.43 10.28 7.77
C HIS A 122 5.94 9.20 8.73
N PRO A 123 7.04 8.49 8.42
CA PRO A 123 7.64 7.60 9.39
C PRO A 123 8.00 8.42 10.65
N PRO A 124 7.75 7.90 11.87
CA PRO A 124 8.09 8.61 13.09
C PRO A 124 9.59 8.94 13.08
N PRO A 125 9.98 10.15 13.54
CA PRO A 125 11.39 10.45 13.73
C PRO A 125 11.99 9.40 14.68
N HIS A 126 13.09 8.81 14.24
CA HIS A 126 13.90 7.88 15.03
C HIS A 126 14.66 8.64 16.12
#